data_AF-A2T6U3-F1
#
_entry.id   AF-A2T6U3-F1
#
_cell.length_a   1.000
_cell.length_b   1.000
_cell.length_c   1.000
_cell.angle_alpha   90.00
_cell.angle_beta   90.00
_cell.angle_gamma   90.00
#
_symmetry.space_group_name_H-M   'P 1'
#
loop_
_entity.id
_entity.type
_entity.pdbx_description
1 polymer ?
#
loop_
_entity_poly.entity_id
_entity_poly.type
_entity_poly.pdbx_seq_one_letter_code
_entity_poly.pdbx_strand_id
1 'polypeptide(L)' 'RTVSKSIGPTCPFAGSCEVSKIQRRHCPACRLQKCLDAGMRKD' A
#
# COMPACT_ATOMS: atom_id res chain seq x y z
N ARG A 1 -3.47 -8.76 20.17
CA ARG A 1 -2.41 -9.11 19.20
C ARG A 1 -1.35 -8.01 19.26
N THR A 2 -0.10 -8.42 19.24
CA THR A 2 1.13 -7.74 19.66
C THR A 2 1.49 -6.45 18.89
N VAL A 3 2.01 -5.49 19.66
CA VAL A 3 2.78 -4.25 19.38
C VAL A 3 2.85 -3.74 17.94
N SER A 4 2.25 -2.55 17.77
CA SER A 4 2.39 -1.59 16.69
C SER A 4 3.86 -1.31 16.33
N LYS A 5 4.43 -2.09 15.43
CA LYS A 5 5.60 -1.68 14.65
C LYS A 5 5.04 -1.05 13.37
N SER A 6 5.06 0.27 13.29
CA SER A 6 4.71 1.07 12.12
C SER A 6 5.73 0.87 10.98
N ILE A 7 5.99 -0.39 10.59
CA ILE A 7 6.62 -0.67 9.30
C ILE A 7 5.55 -0.37 8.25
N GLY A 8 5.77 0.72 7.52
CA GLY A 8 4.97 1.00 6.33
C GLY A 8 5.06 -0.19 5.37
N PRO A 9 3.98 -0.51 4.65
CA PRO A 9 4.05 -1.58 3.67
C PRO A 9 5.10 -1.23 2.62
N THR A 10 6.06 -2.14 2.40
CA THR A 10 7.15 -1.97 1.42
C THR A 10 6.83 -2.79 0.17
N CYS A 11 7.03 -2.23 -1.01
CA CYS A 11 6.84 -2.95 -2.27
C CYS A 11 8.12 -3.72 -2.62
N PRO A 12 8.06 -5.05 -2.84
CA PRO A 12 9.22 -5.80 -3.31
C PRO A 12 9.52 -5.61 -4.81
N PHE A 13 8.55 -5.07 -5.58
CA PHE A 13 8.63 -4.89 -7.04
C PHE A 13 8.82 -3.41 -7.44
N ALA A 14 9.60 -2.64 -6.66
CA ALA A 14 9.95 -1.25 -6.95
C ALA A 14 8.77 -0.26 -7.10
N GLY A 15 7.57 -0.62 -6.65
CA GLY A 15 6.40 0.27 -6.69
C GLY A 15 5.58 0.19 -7.98
N SER A 16 5.93 -0.67 -8.95
CA SER A 16 5.24 -0.78 -10.24
C SER A 16 4.09 -1.80 -10.25
N CYS A 17 3.61 -2.24 -9.08
CA CYS A 17 2.49 -3.20 -9.01
C CYS A 17 1.18 -2.57 -9.52
N GLU A 18 0.49 -3.27 -10.41
CA GLU A 18 -0.85 -2.88 -10.85
C GLU A 18 -1.89 -3.12 -9.73
N VAL A 19 -2.41 -2.02 -9.16
CA VAL A 19 -3.45 -2.09 -8.12
C VAL A 19 -4.84 -2.21 -8.76
N SER A 20 -5.20 -3.45 -9.11
CA SER A 20 -6.55 -3.83 -9.57
C SER A 20 -7.40 -4.43 -8.43
N LYS A 21 -8.71 -4.63 -8.64
CA LYS A 21 -9.64 -5.19 -7.62
C LYS A 21 -9.16 -6.52 -7.04
N ILE A 22 -8.48 -7.33 -7.86
CA ILE A 22 -7.92 -8.63 -7.50
C ILE A 22 -6.54 -8.47 -6.84
N GLN A 23 -5.66 -7.68 -7.46
CA GLN A 23 -4.25 -7.59 -7.08
C GLN A 23 -3.95 -6.62 -5.92
N ARG A 24 -4.91 -5.76 -5.54
CA ARG A 24 -4.74 -4.76 -4.45
C ARG A 24 -4.40 -5.32 -3.07
N ARG A 25 -4.59 -6.63 -2.84
CA ARG A 25 -4.18 -7.30 -1.58
C ARG A 25 -2.74 -7.79 -1.61
N HIS A 26 -2.16 -8.01 -2.79
CA HIS A 26 -0.78 -8.50 -2.93
C HIS A 26 0.25 -7.46 -2.53
N CYS A 27 0.00 -6.19 -2.86
CA CYS A 27 0.93 -5.11 -2.53
C CYS A 27 0.23 -4.00 -1.74
N PRO A 28 0.23 -4.06 -0.39
CA PRO A 28 -0.31 -2.99 0.44
C PRO A 28 0.44 -1.67 0.25
N ALA A 29 1.70 -1.70 -0.21
CA ALA A 29 2.54 -0.54 -0.46
C ALA A 29 2.05 0.27 -1.67
N CYS A 30 1.95 -0.38 -2.84
CA CYS A 30 1.41 0.25 -4.05
C CYS A 30 -0.05 0.63 -3.88
N ARG A 31 -0.83 -0.15 -3.13
CA ARG A 31 -2.20 0.22 -2.78
C ARG A 31 -2.23 1.54 -2.00
N LEU A 32 -1.40 1.67 -0.97
CA LEU A 32 -1.31 2.90 -0.19
C LEU A 32 -0.85 4.08 -1.05
N GLN A 33 0.20 3.90 -1.86
CA GLN A 33 0.67 4.91 -2.81
C GLN A 33 -0.48 5.39 -3.71
N LYS A 34 -1.18 4.48 -4.39
CA LYS A 34 -2.31 4.83 -5.26
C LYS A 34 -3.45 5.55 -4.52
N CYS A 35 -3.69 5.23 -3.24
CA CYS A 35 -4.64 5.98 -2.42
C CYS A 35 -4.16 7.41 -2.15
N LEU A 36 -2.88 7.59 -1.84
CA LEU A 36 -2.27 8.91 -1.64
C LEU A 36 -2.24 9.71 -2.95
N ASP A 37 -1.90 9.08 -4.09
CA ASP A 37 -1.95 9.69 -5.43
C ASP A 37 -3.36 10.13 -5.81
N ALA A 38 -4.37 9.36 -5.41
CA ALA A 38 -5.78 9.73 -5.58
C ALA A 38 -6.22 10.86 -4.62
N GLY A 39 -5.33 11.35 -3.75
CA GLY A 39 -5.59 12.44 -2.83
C GLY A 39 -6.20 12.02 -1.49
N MET A 40 -6.21 10.73 -1.15
CA MET A 40 -6.65 10.31 0.18
C MET A 40 -5.65 10.81 1.23
N ARG A 41 -6.13 11.69 2.11
CA ARG A 41 -5.36 12.17 3.25
C ARG A 41 -5.43 11.14 4.38
N LYS A 42 -4.34 11.06 5.13
CA LYS A 42 -4.14 10.13 6.25
C LYS A 42 -4.65 10.74 7.57
N ASP A 43 -5.77 11.46 7.50
CA ASP A 43 -6.45 12.07 8.66
C ASP A 43 -7.10 10.98 9.51
#